data_AF-A0A8S9QVP9-F1
#
_entry.id   AF-A0A8S9QVP9-F1
#
_cell.length_a   1.000
_cell.length_b   1.000
_cell.length_c   1.000
_cell.angle_alpha   90.00
_cell.angle_beta   90.00
_cell.angle_gamma   90.00
#
_symmetry.space_group_name_H-M   'P 1'
#
loop_
_entity.id
_entity.type
_entity.pdbx_description
1 polymer ?
#
loop_
_entity_poly.entity_id
_entity_poly.type
_entity_poly.pdbx_seq_one_letter_code
_entity_poly.pdbx_strand_id
1 'polypeptide(L)'
;MAVVQSFQNETPPTLDVEEARLSGCKGDLEVVDGDLDLILADLKSACFLPTCSEGPKGKDPVLREGGGDAAPGLDEATGEEGAKEIVLALRAPSAVPLAQPKGLKRKFTKGGDGESFQQGDSSIASGLRGKFISLIDGMISECGSETSRLAGELLELQGRWSETEAMLTAVKDSHSVKVLKLEVAIGELERDLGKTASSLLKEKKARKAKSSEVRRLQRQIEGDAGLASRRIREAKDALRSEFQACLANISTFLGSLECIRNMDLALATIEGGMAVGDLAVVDGDFDLILTDLKSACFLPTCSEGPEGKDPVLGEGGGDTAPGLDEATGEEGA
;
A
#
# COMPACT_ATOMS: atom_id res chain seq x y z
N MET A 1 -15.80 52.95 17.23
CA MET A 1 -15.82 51.58 17.77
C MET A 1 -15.75 50.62 16.60
N ALA A 2 -14.57 50.09 16.32
CA ALA A 2 -14.37 49.08 15.28
C ALA A 2 -14.43 47.70 15.94
N VAL A 3 -15.28 46.82 15.40
CA VAL A 3 -15.42 45.43 15.83
C VAL A 3 -14.17 44.68 15.36
N VAL A 4 -13.29 44.38 16.31
CA VAL A 4 -12.19 43.43 16.12
C VAL A 4 -12.82 42.04 16.12
N GLN A 5 -12.94 41.42 14.95
CA GLN A 5 -13.26 40.00 14.85
C GLN A 5 -12.08 39.19 15.39
N SER A 6 -12.31 38.51 16.51
CA SER A 6 -11.42 37.49 17.05
C SER A 6 -11.39 36.30 16.09
N PHE A 7 -10.25 36.08 15.44
CA PHE A 7 -9.93 34.78 14.85
C PHE A 7 -9.83 33.78 16.00
N GLN A 8 -10.86 32.94 16.13
CA GLN A 8 -10.81 31.79 17.02
C GLN A 8 -9.91 30.74 16.36
N ASN A 9 -8.85 30.40 17.07
CA ASN A 9 -7.90 29.37 16.69
C ASN A 9 -8.63 28.03 16.87
N GLU A 10 -9.24 27.51 15.81
CA GLU A 10 -9.73 26.13 15.81
C GLU A 10 -8.53 25.22 16.02
N THR A 11 -8.52 24.55 17.17
CA THR A 11 -7.55 23.52 17.51
C THR A 11 -7.56 22.47 16.39
N PRO A 12 -6.42 22.22 15.72
CA PRO A 12 -6.37 21.16 14.71
C PRO A 12 -6.80 19.84 15.37
N PRO A 13 -7.65 19.04 14.70
CA PRO A 13 -8.12 17.79 15.26
C PRO A 13 -6.91 16.93 15.63
N THR A 14 -6.91 16.43 16.86
CA THR A 14 -5.84 15.54 17.35
C THR A 14 -5.83 14.28 16.50
N LEU A 15 -4.63 13.75 16.23
CA LEU A 15 -4.40 12.55 15.43
C LEU A 15 -5.30 11.37 15.84
N ASP A 16 -5.58 11.25 17.14
CA ASP A 16 -6.47 10.23 17.72
C ASP A 16 -7.94 10.32 17.22
N VAL A 17 -8.43 11.52 16.90
CA VAL A 17 -9.80 11.73 16.40
C VAL A 17 -9.93 11.31 14.94
N GLU A 18 -8.90 11.55 14.13
CA GLU A 18 -8.84 11.07 12.74
C GLU A 18 -8.63 9.55 12.67
N GLU A 19 -7.83 8.96 13.58
CA GLU A 19 -7.66 7.51 13.68
C GLU A 19 -8.98 6.79 14.02
N ALA A 20 -9.80 7.35 14.91
CA ALA A 20 -11.13 6.83 15.22
C ALA A 20 -12.10 6.90 14.02
N ARG A 21 -11.98 7.92 13.16
CA ARG A 21 -12.79 8.04 11.93
C ARG A 21 -12.37 7.03 10.86
N LEU A 22 -11.06 6.77 10.72
CA LEU A 22 -10.52 5.77 9.77
C LEU A 22 -10.74 4.33 10.25
N SER A 23 -10.75 4.11 11.58
CA SER A 23 -11.08 2.82 12.21
C SER A 23 -12.50 2.33 11.85
N GLY A 24 -13.47 3.25 11.72
CA GLY A 24 -14.84 2.93 11.30
C GLY A 24 -14.95 2.39 9.87
N CYS A 25 -13.98 2.68 8.99
CA CYS A 25 -13.98 2.22 7.59
C CYS A 25 -13.34 0.82 7.43
N LYS A 26 -12.81 0.23 8.51
CA LYS A 26 -12.08 -1.05 8.48
C LYS A 26 -13.01 -2.27 8.43
N GLY A 27 -14.30 -2.10 8.73
CA GLY A 27 -15.30 -3.18 8.75
C GLY A 27 -15.93 -3.50 7.38
N ASP A 28 -15.87 -2.58 6.41
CA ASP A 28 -16.59 -2.73 5.14
C ASP A 28 -15.72 -3.25 3.98
N LEU A 29 -14.44 -3.58 4.23
CA LEU A 29 -13.53 -4.13 3.22
C LEU A 29 -13.49 -5.67 3.17
N GLU A 30 -14.36 -6.38 3.90
CA GLU A 30 -14.36 -7.84 3.96
C GLU A 30 -15.12 -8.55 2.82
N VAL A 31 -15.77 -7.83 1.90
CA VAL A 31 -16.41 -8.45 0.70
C VAL A 31 -16.22 -7.58 -0.54
N VAL A 32 -14.98 -7.38 -0.97
CA VAL A 32 -14.72 -7.02 -2.37
C VAL A 32 -13.89 -8.14 -2.97
N ASP A 33 -14.58 -9.24 -3.33
CA ASP A 33 -14.15 -10.19 -4.36
C ASP A 33 -14.33 -9.55 -5.74
N GLY A 34 -13.86 -8.31 -5.86
CA GLY A 34 -13.88 -7.50 -7.06
C GLY A 34 -12.46 -7.42 -7.58
N ASP A 35 -12.30 -7.65 -8.88
CA ASP A 35 -11.04 -7.60 -9.59
C ASP A 35 -10.21 -6.38 -9.16
N LEU A 36 -9.10 -6.63 -8.45
CA LEU A 36 -8.21 -5.61 -7.91
C LEU A 36 -7.72 -4.66 -9.01
N ASP A 37 -7.68 -5.15 -10.26
CA ASP A 37 -7.31 -4.37 -11.44
C ASP A 37 -8.37 -3.29 -11.77
N LEU A 38 -9.65 -3.52 -11.47
CA LEU A 38 -10.73 -2.57 -11.70
C LEU A 38 -10.71 -1.43 -10.68
N ILE A 39 -10.40 -1.74 -9.41
CA ILE A 39 -10.22 -0.75 -8.34
C ILE A 39 -8.99 0.11 -8.60
N LEU A 40 -7.90 -0.51 -9.08
CA LEU A 40 -6.68 0.21 -9.43
C LEU A 40 -6.90 1.12 -10.66
N ALA A 41 -7.71 0.68 -11.64
CA ALA A 41 -8.09 1.48 -12.79
C ALA A 41 -8.97 2.69 -12.39
N ASP A 42 -9.94 2.49 -11.50
CA ASP A 42 -10.81 3.56 -11.00
C ASP A 42 -10.02 4.60 -10.21
N LEU A 43 -9.11 4.16 -9.32
CA LEU A 43 -8.24 5.05 -8.56
C LEU A 43 -7.27 5.82 -9.46
N LYS A 44 -6.75 5.18 -10.51
CA LYS A 44 -5.90 5.84 -11.51
C LYS A 44 -6.68 6.87 -12.33
N SER A 45 -7.98 6.68 -12.53
CA SER A 45 -8.86 7.65 -13.18
C SER A 45 -9.25 8.83 -12.27
N ALA A 46 -9.40 8.59 -10.97
CA ALA A 46 -9.74 9.62 -10.00
C ALA A 46 -8.53 10.48 -9.59
N CYS A 47 -7.31 9.93 -9.69
CA CYS A 47 -6.07 10.60 -9.34
C CYS A 47 -5.40 11.35 -10.50
N PHE A 48 -6.11 11.69 -11.57
CA PHE A 48 -5.68 12.78 -12.45
C PHE A 48 -5.78 14.10 -11.68
N LEU A 49 -4.77 14.38 -10.86
CA LEU A 49 -4.47 15.74 -10.45
C LEU A 49 -4.37 16.59 -11.72
N PRO A 50 -4.84 17.85 -11.72
CA PRO A 50 -4.64 18.74 -12.85
C PRO A 50 -3.13 18.84 -13.09
N THR A 51 -2.63 18.14 -14.09
CA THR A 51 -1.28 18.37 -14.58
C THR A 51 -1.22 19.83 -14.97
N CYS A 52 -0.37 20.59 -14.30
CA CYS A 52 -0.13 21.98 -14.60
C CYS A 52 0.02 22.17 -16.11
N SER A 53 -0.92 22.94 -16.67
CA SER A 53 -0.96 23.51 -18.00
C SER A 53 0.41 23.60 -18.68
N GLU A 54 0.62 22.78 -19.70
CA GLU A 54 1.70 22.94 -20.66
C GLU A 54 1.50 24.27 -21.42
N GLY A 55 2.49 25.16 -21.33
CA GLY A 55 2.48 26.47 -21.99
C GLY A 55 2.51 26.38 -23.52
N PRO A 56 2.15 27.46 -24.24
CA PRO A 56 1.89 27.40 -25.67
C PRO A 56 3.18 27.15 -26.46
N LYS A 57 3.24 26.00 -27.12
CA LYS A 57 4.30 25.59 -28.04
C LYS A 57 4.21 26.44 -29.30
N GLY A 58 5.10 27.43 -29.39
CA GLY A 58 5.36 28.22 -30.59
C GLY A 58 5.84 27.36 -31.75
N LYS A 59 5.49 27.79 -32.95
CA LYS A 59 5.70 27.10 -34.23
C LYS A 59 7.16 27.06 -34.68
N ASP A 60 7.47 26.06 -35.51
CA ASP A 60 8.76 25.63 -36.09
C ASP A 60 9.58 26.71 -36.86
N PRO A 61 10.83 26.39 -37.24
CA PRO A 61 11.00 25.86 -38.59
C PRO A 61 12.03 24.70 -38.74
N VAL A 62 11.59 23.70 -39.51
CA VAL A 62 12.32 22.89 -40.51
C VAL A 62 13.85 23.05 -40.55
N LEU A 63 14.58 21.96 -40.29
CA LEU A 63 15.69 21.51 -41.15
C LEU A 63 16.25 20.12 -40.74
N ARG A 64 16.12 19.21 -41.70
CA ARG A 64 17.14 18.25 -42.17
C ARG A 64 17.23 16.87 -41.52
N GLU A 65 17.14 15.93 -42.44
CA GLU A 65 17.20 14.47 -42.42
C GLU A 65 18.61 13.90 -42.11
N GLY A 66 18.64 12.70 -41.53
CA GLY A 66 19.82 11.84 -41.33
C GLY A 66 19.72 11.14 -39.97
N GLY A 67 19.47 9.83 -39.82
CA GLY A 67 19.97 8.70 -40.60
C GLY A 67 21.25 8.18 -39.94
N GLY A 68 21.14 7.23 -39.01
CA GLY A 68 22.30 6.58 -38.40
C GLY A 68 22.00 5.82 -37.12
N ASP A 69 21.91 4.50 -37.23
CA ASP A 69 22.08 3.53 -36.15
C ASP A 69 23.39 3.77 -35.39
N ALA A 70 23.31 3.91 -34.07
CA ALA A 70 24.40 3.57 -33.16
C ALA A 70 23.85 3.47 -31.73
N ALA A 71 23.88 2.27 -31.18
CA ALA A 71 23.84 2.07 -29.73
C ALA A 71 25.12 2.64 -29.10
N PRO A 72 25.04 3.29 -27.93
CA PRO A 72 26.15 3.34 -27.00
C PRO A 72 25.77 2.78 -25.64
N GLY A 73 26.72 2.08 -25.04
CA GLY A 73 26.60 1.45 -23.73
C GLY A 73 26.31 2.42 -22.60
N LEU A 74 25.60 1.89 -21.60
CA LEU A 74 25.41 2.51 -20.30
C LEU A 74 26.70 2.31 -19.50
N ASP A 75 27.46 3.38 -19.34
CA ASP A 75 28.44 3.54 -18.27
C ASP A 75 28.10 4.82 -17.48
N GLU A 76 28.49 4.82 -16.21
CA GLU A 76 28.03 5.67 -15.12
C GLU A 76 27.98 7.18 -15.39
N ALA A 77 26.98 7.85 -14.80
CA ALA A 77 27.09 9.25 -14.44
C ALA A 77 26.33 9.53 -13.14
N THR A 78 27.11 9.83 -12.10
CA THR A 78 26.74 10.53 -10.89
C THR A 78 25.85 11.73 -11.19
N GLY A 79 24.58 11.63 -10.80
CA GLY A 79 23.63 12.75 -10.79
C GLY A 79 23.89 13.65 -9.58
N GLU A 80 24.84 14.57 -9.74
CA GLU A 80 24.95 15.77 -8.92
C GLU A 80 23.68 16.61 -9.16
N GLU A 81 22.76 16.58 -8.20
CA GLU A 81 21.52 17.35 -8.26
C GLU A 81 21.86 18.83 -8.09
N GLY A 82 22.01 19.49 -9.23
CA GLY A 82 22.22 20.93 -9.32
C GLY A 82 21.15 21.67 -8.52
N ALA A 83 21.59 22.32 -7.46
CA ALA A 83 20.85 23.37 -6.79
C ALA A 83 20.38 24.38 -7.85
N LYS A 84 19.09 24.33 -8.18
CA LYS A 84 18.46 25.32 -9.05
C LYS A 84 18.33 26.60 -8.24
N GLU A 85 19.38 27.42 -8.30
CA GLU A 85 19.37 28.81 -7.86
C GLU A 85 18.29 29.55 -8.64
N ILE A 86 17.14 29.79 -8.00
CA ILE A 86 16.08 30.64 -8.55
C ILE A 86 16.57 32.07 -8.39
N VAL A 87 17.33 32.55 -9.37
CA VAL A 87 17.70 33.97 -9.47
C VAL A 87 16.44 34.76 -9.80
N LEU A 88 15.75 35.23 -8.76
CA LEU A 88 14.72 36.25 -8.88
C LEU A 88 15.40 37.55 -9.30
N ALA A 89 15.42 37.80 -10.61
CA ALA A 89 15.81 39.08 -11.19
C ALA A 89 14.78 40.16 -10.78
N LEU A 90 14.91 40.67 -9.56
CA LEU A 90 14.24 41.88 -9.11
C LEU A 90 14.82 43.04 -9.91
N ARG A 91 14.04 43.48 -10.91
CA ARG A 91 14.28 44.73 -11.62
C ARG A 91 14.28 45.86 -10.61
N ALA A 92 15.46 46.38 -10.30
CA ALA A 92 15.62 47.56 -9.45
C ALA A 92 14.83 48.74 -10.05
N PRO A 93 14.11 49.54 -9.24
CA PRO A 93 13.55 50.80 -9.67
C PRO A 93 14.68 51.69 -10.17
N SER A 94 14.57 52.10 -11.43
CA SER A 94 15.42 53.11 -12.07
C SER A 94 15.56 54.32 -11.16
N ALA A 95 16.75 54.52 -10.62
CA ALA A 95 17.13 55.74 -9.93
C ALA A 95 17.14 56.87 -10.97
N VAL A 96 16.13 57.73 -10.91
CA VAL A 96 16.17 59.04 -11.57
C VAL A 96 17.25 59.86 -10.87
N PRO A 97 18.29 60.36 -11.57
CA PRO A 97 19.21 61.30 -10.97
C PRO A 97 18.45 62.61 -10.78
N LEU A 98 18.09 62.93 -9.52
CA LEU A 98 17.69 64.28 -9.18
C LEU A 98 18.87 65.20 -9.47
N ALA A 99 18.63 66.10 -10.42
CA ALA A 99 19.55 67.14 -10.81
C ALA A 99 20.09 67.89 -9.59
N GLN A 100 21.41 68.00 -9.51
CA GLN A 100 22.11 68.89 -8.59
C GLN A 100 21.57 70.33 -8.74
N PRO A 101 21.15 71.00 -7.65
CA PRO A 101 21.01 72.45 -7.68
C PRO A 101 22.40 73.06 -7.76
N LYS A 102 22.79 73.40 -8.99
CA LYS A 102 24.01 74.11 -9.32
C LYS A 102 23.93 75.52 -8.73
N GLY A 103 24.74 75.74 -7.70
CA GLY A 103 25.45 76.98 -7.39
C GLY A 103 24.63 78.26 -7.26
N LEU A 104 24.43 78.72 -6.01
CA LEU A 104 24.42 80.16 -5.75
C LEU A 104 25.26 80.45 -4.49
N LYS A 105 26.57 80.61 -4.69
CA LYS A 105 27.49 81.20 -3.71
C LYS A 105 27.04 82.65 -3.46
N ARG A 106 26.28 82.88 -2.40
CA ARG A 106 26.05 84.23 -1.86
C ARG A 106 27.13 84.52 -0.82
N LYS A 107 28.11 85.29 -1.26
CA LYS A 107 29.16 85.97 -0.49
C LYS A 107 28.52 86.91 0.54
N PHE A 108 28.60 86.56 1.82
CA PHE A 108 28.29 87.47 2.92
C PHE A 108 29.49 88.40 3.12
N THR A 109 29.36 89.63 2.64
CA THR A 109 30.24 90.73 3.03
C THR A 109 29.76 91.30 4.36
N LYS A 110 30.66 91.26 5.33
CA LYS A 110 30.61 91.97 6.61
C LYS A 110 30.51 93.48 6.35
N GLY A 111 29.38 94.10 6.67
CA GLY A 111 29.24 95.52 6.98
C GLY A 111 28.68 95.59 8.40
N GLY A 112 29.23 96.35 9.35
CA GLY A 112 29.81 97.67 9.21
C GLY A 112 28.85 98.62 9.94
N ASP A 113 29.36 99.25 10.99
CA ASP A 113 28.70 100.09 11.99
C ASP A 113 27.61 101.06 11.50
N GLY A 114 26.70 101.36 12.43
CA GLY A 114 26.15 102.70 12.59
C GLY A 114 24.82 102.96 11.90
N GLU A 115 23.75 103.06 12.69
CA GLU A 115 23.15 104.36 13.04
C GLU A 115 21.76 104.18 13.67
N SER A 116 21.58 104.80 14.83
CA SER A 116 20.31 105.02 15.50
C SER A 116 19.45 106.00 14.71
N PHE A 117 18.31 105.55 14.20
CA PHE A 117 17.28 106.47 13.71
C PHE A 117 16.15 106.61 14.73
N GLN A 118 16.06 107.85 15.21
CA GLN A 118 15.06 108.36 16.13
C GLN A 118 13.64 108.15 15.61
N GLN A 119 12.85 107.47 16.44
CA GLN A 119 11.57 107.92 16.97
C GLN A 119 10.95 109.16 16.28
N GLY A 120 10.00 108.93 15.37
CA GLY A 120 9.17 109.97 14.77
C GLY A 120 7.99 109.39 13.98
N ASP A 121 6.80 109.53 14.53
CA ASP A 121 5.49 109.61 13.86
C ASP A 121 5.07 108.48 12.89
N SER A 122 4.44 107.42 13.43
CA SER A 122 3.64 106.50 12.60
C SER A 122 2.48 105.85 13.37
N SER A 123 1.37 106.59 13.52
CA SER A 123 0.16 106.13 14.22
C SER A 123 -0.70 105.12 13.42
N ILE A 124 -0.45 104.95 12.11
CA ILE A 124 -1.23 104.03 11.25
C ILE A 124 -0.37 102.88 10.69
N ALA A 125 0.92 103.11 10.41
CA ALA A 125 1.85 102.06 9.93
C ALA A 125 2.35 101.12 11.04
N SER A 126 2.38 101.57 12.31
CA SER A 126 2.77 100.73 13.45
C SER A 126 1.76 99.62 13.74
N GLY A 127 0.45 99.88 13.52
CA GLY A 127 -0.61 98.89 13.72
C GLY A 127 -0.56 97.72 12.73
N LEU A 128 -0.19 97.96 11.47
CA LEU A 128 -0.04 96.90 10.46
C LEU A 128 1.25 96.10 10.68
N ARG A 129 2.35 96.77 11.08
CA ARG A 129 3.63 96.10 11.36
C ARG A 129 3.52 95.15 12.55
N GLY A 130 2.83 95.54 13.62
CA GLY A 130 2.55 94.66 14.76
C GLY A 130 1.72 93.43 14.37
N LYS A 131 0.64 93.62 13.60
CA LYS A 131 -0.21 92.52 13.11
C LYS A 131 0.57 91.53 12.22
N PHE A 132 1.43 92.02 11.33
CA PHE A 132 2.26 91.18 10.48
C PHE A 132 3.27 90.37 11.30
N ILE A 133 3.92 90.98 12.29
CA ILE A 133 4.84 90.29 13.19
C ILE A 133 4.11 89.20 13.99
N SER A 134 2.94 89.49 14.56
CA SER A 134 2.14 88.50 15.30
C SER A 134 1.65 87.35 14.41
N LEU A 135 1.29 87.63 13.14
CA LEU A 135 0.92 86.59 12.19
C LEU A 135 2.11 85.67 11.88
N ILE A 136 3.29 86.22 11.63
CA ILE A 136 4.50 85.44 11.39
C ILE A 136 4.86 84.61 12.62
N ASP A 137 4.85 85.21 13.82
CA ASP A 137 5.16 84.52 15.05
C ASP A 137 4.18 83.37 15.32
N GLY A 138 2.88 83.60 15.08
CA GLY A 138 1.85 82.58 15.12
C GLY A 138 2.12 81.42 14.16
N MET A 139 2.46 81.72 12.90
CA MET A 139 2.80 80.71 11.90
C MET A 139 4.08 79.93 12.27
N ILE A 140 5.09 80.59 12.83
CA ILE A 140 6.33 79.93 13.29
C ILE A 140 6.02 79.02 14.47
N SER A 141 5.22 79.49 15.44
CA SER A 141 4.76 78.73 16.59
C SER A 141 3.98 77.48 16.17
N GLU A 142 3.01 77.65 15.27
CA GLU A 142 2.20 76.56 14.70
C GLU A 142 3.09 75.55 13.96
N CYS A 143 3.98 76.01 13.09
CA CYS A 143 4.91 75.14 12.38
C CYS A 143 5.85 74.39 13.35
N GLY A 144 6.29 75.06 14.42
CA GLY A 144 7.14 74.45 15.45
C GLY A 144 6.39 73.37 16.23
N SER A 145 5.15 73.64 16.65
CA SER A 145 4.32 72.68 17.39
C SER A 145 3.93 71.48 16.54
N GLU A 146 3.60 71.68 15.25
CA GLU A 146 3.37 70.60 14.30
C GLU A 146 4.62 69.76 14.08
N THR A 147 5.79 70.38 13.96
CA THR A 147 7.08 69.67 13.84
C THR A 147 7.35 68.80 15.06
N SER A 148 7.13 69.32 16.27
CA SER A 148 7.28 68.54 17.50
C SER A 148 6.28 67.39 17.59
N ARG A 149 5.02 67.60 17.16
CA ARG A 149 4.01 66.53 17.10
C ARG A 149 4.43 65.42 16.13
N LEU A 150 4.84 65.77 14.92
CA LEU A 150 5.31 64.81 13.91
C LEU A 150 6.56 64.05 14.37
N ALA A 151 7.49 64.72 15.05
CA ALA A 151 8.68 64.06 15.62
C ALA A 151 8.29 63.01 16.68
N GLY A 152 7.29 63.30 17.52
CA GLY A 152 6.73 62.35 18.47
C GLY A 152 6.08 61.14 17.78
N GLU A 153 5.23 61.38 16.77
CA GLU A 153 4.58 60.32 15.99
C GLU A 153 5.60 59.42 15.26
N LEU A 154 6.68 60.00 14.74
CA LEU A 154 7.74 59.24 14.07
C LEU A 154 8.51 58.34 15.06
N LEU A 155 8.77 58.84 16.27
CA LEU A 155 9.42 58.06 17.33
C LEU A 155 8.53 56.91 17.81
N GLU A 156 7.22 57.15 17.95
CA GLU A 156 6.24 56.10 18.29
C GLU A 156 6.15 55.05 17.18
N LEU A 157 6.09 55.47 15.92
CA LEU A 157 6.06 54.57 14.77
C LEU A 157 7.34 53.73 14.68
N GLN A 158 8.50 54.32 14.99
CA GLN A 158 9.77 53.60 15.06
C GLN A 158 9.75 52.52 16.15
N GLY A 159 9.23 52.84 17.34
CA GLY A 159 9.07 51.85 18.42
C GLY A 159 8.16 50.69 18.01
N ARG A 160 7.00 51.00 17.41
CA ARG A 160 6.05 49.98 16.91
C ARG A 160 6.64 49.12 15.79
N TRP A 161 7.46 49.70 14.93
CA TRP A 161 8.17 48.97 13.88
C TRP A 161 9.15 47.96 14.48
N SER A 162 9.96 48.37 15.46
CA SER A 162 10.86 47.46 16.18
C SER A 162 10.12 46.35 16.94
N GLU A 163 8.97 46.66 17.54
CA GLU A 163 8.12 45.64 18.18
C GLU A 163 7.61 44.61 17.15
N THR A 164 7.12 45.08 16.01
CA THR A 164 6.62 44.20 14.93
C THR A 164 7.73 43.33 14.35
N GLU A 165 8.93 43.89 14.19
CA GLU A 165 10.12 43.16 13.75
C GLU A 165 10.50 42.05 14.74
N ALA A 166 10.50 42.34 16.04
CA ALA A 166 10.76 41.34 17.09
C ALA A 166 9.68 40.24 17.14
N MET A 167 8.41 40.59 16.89
CA MET A 167 7.35 39.59 16.77
C MET A 167 7.55 38.69 15.55
N LEU A 168 7.95 39.25 14.41
CA LEU A 168 8.20 38.51 13.19
C LEU A 168 9.37 37.52 13.36
N THR A 169 10.45 37.92 14.03
CA THR A 169 11.57 37.02 14.33
C THR A 169 11.13 35.88 15.26
N ALA A 170 10.38 36.17 16.32
CA ALA A 170 9.84 35.13 17.21
C ALA A 170 8.93 34.13 16.49
N VAL A 171 8.07 34.61 15.56
CA VAL A 171 7.23 33.74 14.73
C VAL A 171 8.06 32.87 13.79
N LYS A 172 9.08 33.45 13.14
CA LYS A 172 9.99 32.73 12.25
C LYS A 172 10.72 31.60 12.99
N ASP A 173 11.26 31.89 14.17
CA ASP A 173 11.99 30.90 14.99
C ASP A 173 11.04 29.80 15.48
N SER A 174 9.84 30.16 15.95
CA SER A 174 8.81 29.20 16.33
C SER A 174 8.43 28.28 15.17
N HIS A 175 8.27 28.83 13.97
CA HIS A 175 7.98 28.06 12.77
C HIS A 175 9.14 27.13 12.40
N SER A 176 10.38 27.62 12.45
CA SER A 176 11.57 26.81 12.19
C SER A 176 11.66 25.59 13.11
N VAL A 177 11.39 25.76 14.41
CA VAL A 177 11.37 24.63 15.36
C VAL A 177 10.26 23.62 15.04
N LYS A 178 9.07 24.11 14.65
CA LYS A 178 7.95 23.23 14.24
C LYS A 178 8.26 22.43 12.98
N VAL A 179 8.88 23.07 11.99
CA VAL A 179 9.31 22.41 10.74
C VAL A 179 10.32 21.31 11.04
N LEU A 180 11.37 21.61 11.83
CA LEU A 180 12.36 20.59 12.23
C LEU A 180 11.73 19.40 12.96
N LYS A 181 10.76 19.65 13.85
CA LYS A 181 10.05 18.57 14.55
C LYS A 181 9.25 17.68 13.59
N LEU A 182 8.59 18.28 12.59
CA LEU A 182 7.85 17.53 11.58
C LEU A 182 8.78 16.73 10.65
N GLU A 183 9.90 17.31 10.23
CA GLU A 183 10.90 16.60 9.41
C GLU A 183 11.42 15.34 10.11
N VAL A 184 11.73 15.43 11.41
CA VAL A 184 12.13 14.26 12.20
C VAL A 184 11.03 13.20 12.27
N ALA A 185 9.78 13.61 12.53
CA ALA A 185 8.64 12.68 12.60
C ALA A 185 8.36 12.00 11.24
N ILE A 186 8.52 12.72 10.12
CA ILE A 186 8.40 12.16 8.77
C ILE A 186 9.47 11.08 8.56
N GLY A 187 10.72 11.36 8.90
CA GLY A 187 11.81 10.37 8.74
C GLY A 187 11.64 9.11 9.59
N GLU A 188 11.08 9.23 10.80
CA GLU A 188 10.72 8.06 11.62
C GLU A 188 9.61 7.23 10.98
N LEU A 189 8.55 7.88 10.50
CA LEU A 189 7.43 7.22 9.83
C LEU A 189 7.86 6.50 8.55
N GLU A 190 8.71 7.12 7.72
CA GLU A 190 9.28 6.50 6.53
C GLU A 190 10.07 5.23 6.85
N ARG A 191 10.85 5.27 7.93
CA ARG A 191 11.63 4.11 8.39
C ARG A 191 10.71 2.97 8.84
N ASP A 192 9.66 3.26 9.59
CA ASP A 192 8.72 2.26 10.08
C ASP A 192 7.85 1.68 8.97
N LEU A 193 7.46 2.51 7.99
CA LEU A 193 6.82 2.05 6.77
C LEU A 193 7.75 1.10 5.99
N GLY A 194 9.03 1.42 5.88
CA GLY A 194 10.04 0.55 5.26
C GLY A 194 10.17 -0.82 5.96
N LYS A 195 10.18 -0.86 7.30
CA LYS A 195 10.17 -2.11 8.08
C LYS A 195 8.90 -2.92 7.83
N THR A 196 7.76 -2.26 7.82
CA THR A 196 6.44 -2.89 7.62
C THR A 196 6.33 -3.50 6.22
N ALA A 197 6.73 -2.76 5.18
CA ALA A 197 6.76 -3.25 3.80
C ALA A 197 7.68 -4.47 3.65
N SER A 198 8.85 -4.47 4.29
CA SER A 198 9.78 -5.60 4.29
C SER A 198 9.20 -6.84 4.98
N SER A 199 8.57 -6.68 6.14
CA SER A 199 7.88 -7.76 6.85
C SER A 199 6.75 -8.37 6.02
N LEU A 200 5.90 -7.52 5.45
CA LEU A 200 4.77 -7.94 4.60
C LEU A 200 5.25 -8.72 3.36
N LEU A 201 6.36 -8.32 2.75
CA LEU A 201 6.93 -9.04 1.60
C LEU A 201 7.40 -10.45 1.99
N LYS A 202 8.05 -10.59 3.16
CA LYS A 202 8.46 -11.91 3.68
C LYS A 202 7.25 -12.80 3.96
N GLU A 203 6.22 -12.23 4.59
CA GLU A 203 4.96 -12.95 4.85
C GLU A 203 4.27 -13.38 3.56
N LYS A 204 4.18 -12.50 2.55
CA LYS A 204 3.59 -12.82 1.24
C LYS A 204 4.30 -14.01 0.58
N LYS A 205 5.64 -14.06 0.64
CA LYS A 205 6.42 -15.21 0.14
C LYS A 205 6.11 -16.49 0.91
N ALA A 206 6.04 -16.43 2.24
CA ALA A 206 5.69 -17.58 3.07
C ALA A 206 4.26 -18.09 2.80
N ARG A 207 3.28 -17.18 2.66
CA ARG A 207 1.89 -17.53 2.31
C ARG A 207 1.82 -18.19 0.92
N LYS A 208 2.59 -17.70 -0.07
CA LYS A 208 2.66 -18.32 -1.40
C LYS A 208 3.20 -19.76 -1.34
N ALA A 209 4.24 -20.01 -0.53
CA ALA A 209 4.78 -21.36 -0.33
C ALA A 209 3.75 -22.29 0.34
N LYS A 210 3.05 -21.82 1.38
CA LYS A 210 1.96 -22.58 2.02
C LYS A 210 0.82 -22.88 1.05
N SER A 211 0.43 -21.91 0.22
CA SER A 211 -0.61 -22.10 -0.81
C SER A 211 -0.24 -23.18 -1.84
N SER A 212 1.03 -23.22 -2.29
CA SER A 212 1.47 -24.28 -3.19
C SER A 212 1.44 -25.67 -2.55
N GLU A 213 1.76 -25.76 -1.25
CA GLU A 213 1.71 -27.02 -0.51
C GLU A 213 0.27 -27.52 -0.32
N VAL A 214 -0.66 -26.62 0.03
CA VAL A 214 -2.10 -26.93 0.09
C VAL A 214 -2.59 -27.48 -1.26
N ARG A 215 -2.20 -26.86 -2.38
CA ARG A 215 -2.56 -27.36 -3.73
C ARG A 215 -1.94 -28.73 -4.04
N ARG A 216 -0.74 -29.01 -3.53
CA ARG A 216 -0.08 -30.32 -3.69
C ARG A 216 -0.85 -31.39 -2.90
N LEU A 217 -1.15 -31.12 -1.64
CA LEU A 217 -1.89 -32.01 -0.75
C LEU A 217 -3.31 -32.28 -1.27
N GLN A 218 -4.01 -31.26 -1.75
CA GLN A 218 -5.35 -31.42 -2.34
C GLN A 218 -5.34 -32.40 -3.53
N ARG A 219 -4.37 -32.26 -4.45
CA ARG A 219 -4.23 -33.20 -5.59
C ARG A 219 -3.88 -34.61 -5.14
N GLN A 220 -3.08 -34.76 -4.09
CA GLN A 220 -2.74 -36.07 -3.53
C GLN A 220 -3.98 -36.75 -2.94
N ILE A 221 -4.77 -36.03 -2.14
CA ILE A 221 -6.01 -36.55 -1.55
C ILE A 221 -7.00 -36.98 -2.64
N GLU A 222 -7.18 -36.17 -3.69
CA GLU A 222 -8.06 -36.50 -4.81
C GLU A 222 -7.57 -37.74 -5.58
N GLY A 223 -6.26 -37.85 -5.80
CA GLY A 223 -5.63 -39.03 -6.41
C GLY A 223 -5.83 -40.30 -5.57
N ASP A 224 -5.59 -40.21 -4.27
CA ASP A 224 -5.73 -41.34 -3.33
C ASP A 224 -7.19 -41.80 -3.21
N ALA A 225 -8.15 -40.87 -3.15
CA ALA A 225 -9.57 -41.16 -3.17
C ALA A 225 -10.00 -41.87 -4.47
N GLY A 226 -9.45 -41.43 -5.62
CA GLY A 226 -9.66 -42.07 -6.91
C GLY A 226 -9.12 -43.50 -6.97
N LEU A 227 -7.94 -43.74 -6.40
CA LEU A 227 -7.32 -45.07 -6.31
C LEU A 227 -8.10 -46.00 -5.38
N ALA A 228 -8.52 -45.53 -4.21
CA ALA A 228 -9.34 -46.31 -3.28
C ALA A 228 -10.67 -46.71 -3.92
N SER A 229 -11.35 -45.77 -4.58
CA SER A 229 -12.61 -46.03 -5.29
C SER A 229 -12.44 -47.04 -6.42
N ARG A 230 -11.31 -47.00 -7.14
CA ARG A 230 -10.98 -47.98 -8.18
C ARG A 230 -10.77 -49.37 -7.57
N ARG A 231 -9.95 -49.49 -6.52
CA ARG A 231 -9.70 -50.78 -5.84
C ARG A 231 -10.99 -51.41 -5.30
N ILE A 232 -11.88 -50.61 -4.71
CA ILE A 232 -13.18 -51.09 -4.22
C ILE A 232 -14.03 -51.62 -5.39
N ARG A 233 -14.04 -50.92 -6.53
CA ARG A 233 -14.76 -51.36 -7.73
C ARG A 233 -14.20 -52.67 -8.27
N GLU A 234 -12.88 -52.77 -8.41
CA GLU A 234 -12.18 -53.97 -8.88
C GLU A 234 -12.45 -55.17 -7.96
N ALA A 235 -12.36 -55.00 -6.64
CA ALA A 235 -12.65 -56.05 -5.67
C ALA A 235 -14.11 -56.51 -5.75
N LYS A 236 -15.05 -55.58 -5.89
CA LYS A 236 -16.48 -55.88 -6.07
C LYS A 236 -16.73 -56.67 -7.36
N ASP A 237 -16.10 -56.27 -8.45
CA ASP A 237 -16.27 -56.93 -9.75
C ASP A 237 -15.62 -58.33 -9.77
N ALA A 238 -14.49 -58.49 -9.09
CA ALA A 238 -13.86 -59.80 -8.84
C ALA A 238 -14.80 -60.72 -8.05
N LEU A 239 -15.31 -60.25 -6.91
CA LEU A 239 -16.25 -61.02 -6.07
C LEU A 239 -17.52 -61.43 -6.85
N ARG A 240 -18.07 -60.52 -7.66
CA ARG A 240 -19.23 -60.82 -8.51
C ARG A 240 -18.92 -61.93 -9.53
N SER A 241 -17.73 -61.88 -10.12
CA SER A 241 -17.28 -62.88 -11.10
C SER A 241 -17.09 -64.25 -10.44
N GLU A 242 -16.50 -64.29 -9.25
CA GLU A 242 -16.34 -65.53 -8.46
C GLU A 242 -17.70 -66.12 -8.07
N PHE A 243 -18.63 -65.31 -7.58
CA PHE A 243 -19.98 -65.78 -7.22
C PHE A 243 -20.73 -66.34 -8.44
N GLN A 244 -20.61 -65.68 -9.60
CA GLN A 244 -21.23 -66.13 -10.84
C GLN A 244 -20.61 -67.46 -11.33
N ALA A 245 -19.30 -67.63 -11.22
CA ALA A 245 -18.63 -68.90 -11.54
C ALA A 245 -19.11 -70.03 -10.60
N CYS A 246 -19.23 -69.76 -9.31
CA CYS A 246 -19.76 -70.71 -8.33
C CYS A 246 -21.20 -71.13 -8.66
N LEU A 247 -22.08 -70.16 -8.96
CA LEU A 247 -23.45 -70.47 -9.38
C LEU A 247 -23.51 -71.29 -10.68
N ALA A 248 -22.63 -71.00 -11.64
CA ALA A 248 -22.54 -71.78 -12.87
C ALA A 248 -22.15 -73.23 -12.58
N ASN A 249 -21.17 -73.47 -11.69
CA ASN A 249 -20.75 -74.80 -11.27
C ASN A 249 -21.86 -75.56 -10.52
N ILE A 250 -22.60 -74.88 -9.65
CA ILE A 250 -23.76 -75.49 -8.97
C ILE A 250 -24.83 -75.87 -10.01
N SER A 251 -25.09 -75.01 -10.99
CA SER A 251 -26.06 -75.28 -12.05
C SER A 251 -25.67 -76.48 -12.92
N THR A 252 -24.38 -76.63 -13.26
CA THR A 252 -23.91 -77.79 -14.02
C THR A 252 -24.03 -79.07 -13.21
N PHE A 253 -23.68 -79.03 -11.91
CA PHE A 253 -23.86 -80.16 -10.99
C PHE A 253 -25.33 -80.59 -10.87
N LEU A 254 -26.25 -79.65 -10.67
CA LEU A 254 -27.69 -79.94 -10.59
C LEU A 254 -28.21 -80.54 -11.91
N GLY A 255 -27.73 -80.06 -13.06
CA GLY A 255 -28.04 -80.64 -14.36
C GLY A 255 -27.57 -82.11 -14.47
N SER A 256 -26.36 -82.42 -14.00
CA SER A 256 -25.85 -83.79 -13.94
C SER A 256 -26.68 -84.68 -13.02
N LEU A 257 -27.06 -84.19 -11.84
CA LEU A 257 -27.88 -84.94 -10.88
C LEU A 257 -29.27 -85.28 -11.44
N GLU A 258 -29.90 -84.32 -12.12
CA GLU A 258 -31.18 -84.55 -12.79
C GLU A 258 -31.04 -85.57 -13.94
N CYS A 259 -29.89 -85.60 -14.65
CA CYS A 259 -29.62 -86.63 -15.65
C CYS A 259 -29.56 -88.04 -15.03
N ILE A 260 -28.86 -88.20 -13.90
CA ILE A 260 -28.78 -89.48 -13.17
C ILE A 260 -30.18 -89.93 -12.74
N ARG A 261 -30.95 -89.03 -12.11
CA ARG A 261 -32.33 -89.32 -11.68
C ARG A 261 -33.23 -89.79 -12.83
N ASN A 262 -33.14 -89.15 -14.00
CA ASN A 262 -33.92 -89.56 -15.17
C ASN A 262 -33.49 -90.92 -15.72
N MET A 263 -32.19 -91.24 -15.65
CA MET A 263 -31.68 -92.57 -16.00
C MET A 263 -32.22 -93.65 -15.04
N ASP A 264 -32.20 -93.41 -13.73
CA ASP A 264 -32.74 -94.34 -12.73
C ASP A 264 -34.24 -94.59 -12.92
N LEU A 265 -35.01 -93.54 -13.21
CA LEU A 265 -36.45 -93.66 -13.52
C LEU A 265 -36.71 -94.48 -14.79
N ALA A 266 -35.88 -94.31 -15.83
CA ALA A 266 -35.98 -95.09 -17.06
C ALA A 266 -35.67 -96.58 -16.81
N LEU A 267 -34.64 -96.88 -16.02
CA LEU A 267 -34.30 -98.24 -15.61
C LEU A 267 -35.43 -98.89 -14.80
N ALA A 268 -36.00 -98.18 -13.81
CA ALA A 268 -37.13 -98.67 -13.02
C ALA A 268 -38.38 -98.99 -13.86
N THR A 269 -38.59 -98.29 -14.98
CA THR A 269 -39.71 -98.55 -15.90
C THR A 269 -39.51 -99.84 -16.72
N ILE A 270 -38.26 -100.22 -16.99
CA ILE A 270 -37.92 -101.47 -17.71
C ILE A 270 -38.00 -102.70 -16.77
N GLU A 271 -37.77 -102.51 -15.47
CA GLU A 271 -37.78 -103.59 -14.45
C GLU A 271 -39.18 -104.02 -13.98
N GLY A 272 -40.24 -103.59 -14.66
CA GLY A 272 -41.60 -104.13 -14.51
C GLY A 272 -41.83 -105.51 -15.16
N GLY A 273 -40.80 -106.14 -15.75
CA GLY A 273 -40.98 -107.37 -16.53
C GLY A 273 -39.83 -108.40 -16.52
N MET A 274 -38.73 -108.21 -15.79
CA MET A 274 -37.64 -109.20 -15.75
C MET A 274 -37.25 -109.59 -14.32
N ALA A 275 -37.15 -110.91 -14.13
CA ALA A 275 -36.75 -111.53 -12.88
C ALA A 275 -35.32 -111.13 -12.49
N VAL A 276 -35.16 -110.89 -11.18
CA VAL A 276 -33.94 -110.59 -10.44
C VAL A 276 -32.73 -111.39 -10.95
N GLY A 277 -31.79 -110.69 -11.58
CA GLY A 277 -30.49 -111.23 -11.97
C GLY A 277 -29.69 -110.19 -12.76
N ASP A 278 -28.67 -109.63 -12.11
CA ASP A 278 -27.62 -108.79 -12.70
C ASP A 278 -27.98 -107.34 -13.05
N LEU A 279 -28.37 -106.55 -12.05
CA LEU A 279 -28.15 -105.11 -12.09
C LEU A 279 -26.73 -104.83 -11.57
N ALA A 280 -25.77 -104.73 -12.49
CA ALA A 280 -24.42 -104.28 -12.17
C ALA A 280 -24.51 -102.85 -11.61
N VAL A 281 -24.18 -102.72 -10.32
CA VAL A 281 -24.01 -101.45 -9.62
C VAL A 281 -23.06 -100.59 -10.44
N VAL A 282 -23.59 -99.53 -11.06
CA VAL A 282 -22.76 -98.45 -11.55
C VAL A 282 -22.25 -97.76 -10.30
N ASP A 283 -21.06 -98.18 -9.86
CA ASP A 283 -20.26 -97.59 -8.80
C ASP A 283 -19.76 -96.22 -9.31
N GLY A 284 -20.72 -95.32 -9.53
CA GLY A 284 -20.47 -93.93 -9.86
C GLY A 284 -20.04 -93.27 -8.58
N ASP A 285 -18.78 -92.86 -8.54
CA ASP A 285 -18.04 -92.30 -7.40
C ASP A 285 -18.69 -90.98 -6.92
N PHE A 286 -19.87 -91.09 -6.31
CA PHE A 286 -20.70 -89.97 -5.86
C PHE A 286 -19.97 -89.15 -4.80
N ASP A 287 -19.12 -89.82 -4.01
CA ASP A 287 -18.20 -89.21 -3.06
C ASP A 287 -17.13 -88.36 -3.75
N LEU A 288 -16.64 -88.75 -4.92
CA LEU A 288 -15.72 -87.93 -5.72
C LEU A 288 -16.41 -86.65 -6.21
N ILE A 289 -17.67 -86.74 -6.64
CA ILE A 289 -18.45 -85.57 -7.09
C ILE A 289 -18.78 -84.66 -5.90
N LEU A 290 -19.16 -85.23 -4.74
CA LEU A 290 -19.40 -84.44 -3.51
C LEU A 290 -18.12 -83.77 -3.00
N THR A 291 -16.96 -84.43 -3.13
CA THR A 291 -15.66 -83.90 -2.72
C THR A 291 -15.22 -82.78 -3.66
N ASP A 292 -15.44 -82.94 -4.97
CA ASP A 292 -15.16 -81.91 -5.97
C ASP A 292 -16.02 -80.66 -5.73
N LEU A 293 -17.32 -80.85 -5.43
CA LEU A 293 -18.24 -79.77 -5.07
C LEU A 293 -17.83 -79.09 -3.74
N LYS A 294 -17.46 -79.87 -2.73
CA LYS A 294 -17.00 -79.35 -1.45
C LYS A 294 -15.72 -78.52 -1.62
N SER A 295 -14.80 -78.95 -2.48
CA SER A 295 -13.57 -78.20 -2.78
C SER A 295 -13.82 -76.93 -3.58
N ALA A 296 -14.74 -76.96 -4.54
CA ALA A 296 -15.07 -75.82 -5.40
C ALA A 296 -15.96 -74.77 -4.71
N CYS A 297 -16.75 -75.17 -3.71
CA CYS A 297 -17.63 -74.29 -2.95
C CYS A 297 -17.06 -73.85 -1.59
N PHE A 298 -15.82 -74.22 -1.25
CA PHE A 298 -15.07 -73.48 -0.23
C PHE A 298 -14.81 -72.08 -0.79
N LEU A 299 -15.76 -71.17 -0.54
CA LEU A 299 -15.49 -69.74 -0.63
C LEU A 299 -14.17 -69.50 0.10
N PRO A 300 -13.22 -68.76 -0.51
CA PRO A 300 -12.04 -68.32 0.22
C PRO A 300 -12.57 -67.74 1.51
N THR A 301 -12.25 -68.39 2.64
CA THR A 301 -12.57 -67.82 3.95
C THR A 301 -12.03 -66.40 3.89
N CYS A 302 -12.91 -65.42 4.05
CA CYS A 302 -12.54 -64.01 4.19
C CYS A 302 -11.67 -63.89 5.45
N SER A 303 -10.42 -64.34 5.35
CA SER A 303 -9.38 -64.25 6.37
C SER A 303 -9.06 -62.78 6.50
N GLU A 304 -9.13 -62.30 7.74
CA GLU A 304 -8.82 -60.96 8.21
C GLU A 304 -8.93 -59.82 7.18
N GLY A 305 -9.96 -59.00 7.35
CA GLY A 305 -9.92 -57.62 6.84
C GLY A 305 -8.62 -56.94 7.28
N PRO A 306 -8.05 -56.04 6.46
CA PRO A 306 -6.75 -55.45 6.74
C PRO A 306 -6.80 -54.76 8.10
N GLU A 307 -6.05 -55.33 9.04
CA GLU A 307 -5.81 -54.77 10.37
C GLU A 307 -5.36 -53.32 10.18
N GLY A 308 -6.21 -52.39 10.65
CA GLY A 308 -6.00 -50.96 10.50
C GLY A 308 -4.68 -50.58 11.11
N LYS A 309 -3.65 -50.42 10.28
CA LYS A 309 -2.43 -49.74 10.70
C LYS A 309 -2.79 -48.28 10.92
N ASP A 310 -2.87 -47.89 12.18
CA ASP A 310 -2.91 -46.49 12.57
C ASP A 310 -1.77 -45.75 11.84
N PRO A 311 -2.07 -44.63 11.18
CA PRO A 311 -1.03 -43.82 10.58
C PRO A 311 -0.15 -43.29 11.70
N VAL A 312 1.06 -43.85 11.80
CA VAL A 312 2.14 -43.31 12.63
C VAL A 312 2.27 -41.84 12.25
N LEU A 313 1.84 -40.97 13.17
CA LEU A 313 2.14 -39.56 13.23
C LEU A 313 3.66 -39.44 13.18
N GLY A 314 4.19 -39.12 12.00
CA GLY A 314 5.60 -38.80 11.83
C GLY A 314 5.91 -37.55 12.64
N GLU A 315 6.65 -37.72 13.74
CA GLU A 315 7.36 -36.63 14.39
C GLU A 315 8.38 -36.07 13.40
N GLY A 316 8.00 -35.01 12.70
CA GLY A 316 8.89 -34.14 11.95
C GLY A 316 9.66 -33.24 12.91
N GLY A 317 10.59 -33.82 13.68
CA GLY A 317 11.60 -33.09 14.43
C GLY A 317 12.65 -32.53 13.47
N GLY A 318 12.50 -31.27 13.10
CA GLY A 318 13.36 -30.58 12.13
C GLY A 318 13.66 -29.13 12.53
N ASP A 319 13.91 -28.88 13.81
CA ASP A 319 14.48 -27.61 14.29
C ASP A 319 16.00 -27.74 14.39
N THR A 320 16.68 -27.45 13.28
CA THR A 320 18.09 -27.01 13.32
C THR A 320 18.15 -25.64 12.67
N ALA A 321 18.10 -24.62 13.54
CA ALA A 321 18.36 -23.23 13.18
C ALA A 321 19.80 -23.10 12.64
N PRO A 322 20.03 -22.38 11.53
CA PRO A 322 21.35 -21.90 11.21
C PRO A 322 21.71 -20.77 12.19
N GLY A 323 22.68 -21.03 13.06
CA GLY A 323 23.33 -20.00 13.86
C GLY A 323 23.96 -18.96 12.93
N LEU A 324 23.46 -17.73 13.03
CA LEU A 324 24.15 -16.55 12.52
C LEU A 324 25.05 -16.06 13.64
N ASP A 325 26.31 -16.50 13.61
CA ASP A 325 27.34 -15.87 14.42
C ASP A 325 27.60 -14.46 13.90
N GLU A 326 27.53 -13.57 14.86
CA GLU A 326 27.62 -12.13 14.82
C GLU A 326 29.09 -11.74 14.53
N ALA A 327 29.35 -11.23 13.33
CA ALA A 327 30.63 -10.59 13.03
C ALA A 327 30.61 -9.18 13.61
N THR A 328 31.10 -9.05 14.85
CA THR A 328 31.55 -7.80 15.44
C THR A 328 32.73 -7.25 14.64
N GLY A 329 32.46 -6.27 13.78
CA GLY A 329 33.48 -5.41 13.19
C GLY A 329 33.87 -4.31 14.17
N GLU A 330 35.05 -4.45 14.76
CA GLU A 330 35.74 -3.42 15.53
C GLU A 330 36.02 -2.18 14.66
N GLU A 331 35.61 -1.03 15.19
CA GLU A 331 36.39 0.19 15.38
C GLU A 331 37.70 0.36 14.57
N GLY A 332 37.76 1.38 13.72
CA GLY A 332 39.00 1.83 13.09
C GLY A 332 38.88 3.08 12.22
N ALA A 333 39.37 4.20 12.80
CA ALA A 333 39.69 5.52 12.21
C ALA A 333 38.58 6.58 12.12
#